data_AF-A0ABF7R044-F1
#
_entry.id   AF-A0ABF7R044-F1
#
_cell.length_a   1.000
_cell.length_b   1.000
_cell.length_c   1.000
_cell.angle_alpha   90.00
_cell.angle_beta   90.00
_cell.angle_gamma   90.00
#
_symmetry.space_group_name_H-M   'P 1'
#
loop_
_entity.id
_entity.type
_entity.pdbx_description
1 polymer ?
#
loop_
_entity_poly.entity_id
_entity_poly.type
_entity_poly.pdbx_seq_one_letter_code
_entity_poly.pdbx_strand_id
1 'polypeptide(L)'
;MKGEQLVDEVSSSNGPSSDVNNNKDLVTISVEEYEKLISDSKRLPDMISREDFERRLAEAESNFTKARKQAEKQAEVDAFKDSKLLAHLEKACEQYEITPPFANASSIKDAKLAFLDAMKKKYSIKFRVDESGDLDSQIENISLLVQELTAYKQMVNSRNRYVGKIINNTKAQRHKERLIPREVVHG
;
A
#
# COMPACT_ATOMS: atom_id res chain seq x y z
N MET A 1 3.28 -5.10 -27.71
CA MET A 1 4.76 -5.14 -27.69
C MET A 1 5.30 -4.08 -28.65
N LYS A 2 6.42 -3.46 -28.27
CA LYS A 2 7.09 -2.26 -28.81
C LYS A 2 6.53 -0.95 -28.26
N GLY A 3 7.27 -0.14 -27.52
CA GLY A 3 8.68 -0.19 -27.15
C GLY A 3 9.14 1.24 -26.83
N GLU A 4 9.65 1.45 -25.63
CA GLU A 4 10.29 2.68 -25.16
C GLU A 4 11.54 2.99 -26.00
N GLN A 5 11.90 4.27 -26.15
CA GLN A 5 13.30 4.69 -26.02
C GLN A 5 13.46 6.21 -25.87
N LEU A 6 13.93 6.59 -24.69
CA LEU A 6 14.74 7.76 -24.37
C LEU A 6 16.18 7.45 -24.76
N VAL A 7 16.89 8.37 -25.42
CA VAL A 7 18.33 8.63 -25.19
C VAL A 7 18.76 9.97 -25.82
N ASP A 8 19.44 10.76 -25.00
CA ASP A 8 20.35 11.85 -25.34
C ASP A 8 21.43 11.41 -26.35
N GLU A 9 21.88 12.34 -27.21
CA GLU A 9 23.32 12.60 -27.31
C GLU A 9 23.63 13.94 -28.00
N VAL A 10 24.53 14.67 -27.34
CA VAL A 10 25.23 15.86 -27.81
C VAL A 10 26.10 15.52 -29.01
N SER A 11 26.12 16.37 -30.03
CA SER A 11 27.33 16.55 -30.85
C SER A 11 27.39 17.95 -31.47
N SER A 12 28.31 18.73 -30.91
CA SER A 12 28.96 19.85 -31.56
C SER A 12 29.49 19.46 -32.93
N SER A 13 29.27 20.29 -33.94
CA SER A 13 30.11 20.29 -35.14
C SER A 13 30.64 21.70 -35.40
N ASN A 14 31.96 21.76 -35.53
CA ASN A 14 32.77 22.92 -35.86
C ASN A 14 32.39 23.49 -37.23
N GLY A 15 32.48 24.81 -37.36
CA GLY A 15 32.27 25.55 -38.61
C GLY A 15 33.32 25.30 -39.69
N PRO A 16 33.32 26.13 -40.74
CA PRO A 16 34.54 26.91 -40.91
C PRO A 16 34.33 28.36 -41.35
N SER A 17 35.39 29.10 -41.03
CA SER A 17 35.98 30.20 -41.80
C SER A 17 35.18 31.48 -41.97
N SER A 18 35.51 32.42 -41.10
CA SER A 18 36.14 33.70 -41.50
C SER A 18 35.80 34.21 -42.90
N ASP A 19 34.75 35.02 -42.98
CA ASP A 19 34.84 36.27 -43.71
C ASP A 19 34.74 37.40 -42.68
N VAL A 20 35.91 37.92 -42.30
CA VAL A 20 36.05 39.21 -41.64
C VAL A 20 35.71 40.26 -42.71
N ASN A 21 34.42 40.39 -43.02
CA ASN A 21 33.91 41.55 -43.72
C ASN A 21 33.47 42.54 -42.64
N ASN A 22 34.35 43.49 -42.35
CA ASN A 22 34.04 44.74 -41.66
C ASN A 22 33.14 45.62 -42.54
N ASN A 23 32.02 45.07 -43.04
CA ASN A 23 30.90 45.90 -43.39
C ASN A 23 30.20 46.16 -42.06
N LYS A 24 30.35 47.38 -41.55
CA LYS A 24 29.29 47.96 -40.74
C LYS A 24 28.08 48.01 -41.67
N ASP A 25 27.37 46.90 -41.80
CA ASP A 25 26.03 46.85 -42.40
C ASP A 25 25.19 47.74 -41.49
N LEU A 26 25.19 49.03 -41.83
CA LEU A 26 24.24 49.98 -41.31
C LEU A 26 22.91 49.49 -41.86
N VAL A 27 22.23 48.67 -41.07
CA VAL A 27 20.83 48.31 -41.29
C VAL A 27 20.04 49.61 -41.13
N THR A 28 19.90 50.35 -42.23
CA THR A 28 19.06 51.54 -42.32
C THR A 28 17.63 51.08 -42.53
N ILE A 29 16.83 51.13 -41.47
CA ILE A 29 15.38 50.97 -41.52
C ILE A 29 14.73 52.23 -42.09
N SER A 30 13.59 52.07 -42.76
CA SER A 30 12.80 53.22 -43.22
C SER A 30 12.24 54.01 -42.03
N VAL A 31 11.93 55.29 -42.24
CA VAL A 31 11.38 56.17 -41.20
C VAL A 31 10.02 55.63 -40.72
N GLU A 32 9.22 55.11 -41.63
CA GLU A 32 7.93 54.49 -41.33
C GLU A 32 8.07 53.22 -40.49
N GLU A 33 9.07 52.37 -40.78
CA GLU A 33 9.35 51.18 -39.95
C GLU A 33 9.89 51.57 -38.58
N TYR A 34 10.71 52.62 -38.48
CA TYR A 34 11.18 53.15 -37.21
C TYR A 34 10.02 53.68 -36.36
N GLU A 35 9.15 54.50 -36.92
CA GLU A 35 7.97 55.01 -36.21
C GLU A 35 7.02 53.88 -35.80
N LYS A 36 6.87 52.86 -36.65
CA LYS A 36 6.10 51.67 -36.33
C LYS A 36 6.71 50.88 -35.17
N LEU A 37 8.03 50.66 -35.16
CA LEU A 37 8.74 49.99 -34.07
C LEU A 37 8.62 50.75 -32.73
N ILE A 38 8.75 52.07 -32.76
CA ILE A 38 8.57 52.91 -31.57
C ILE A 38 7.12 52.87 -31.08
N SER A 39 6.15 52.87 -32.00
CA SER A 39 4.72 52.77 -31.66
C SER A 39 4.36 51.39 -31.10
N ASP A 40 4.92 50.32 -31.68
CA ASP A 40 4.73 48.95 -31.23
C ASP A 40 5.39 48.74 -29.86
N SER A 41 6.55 49.35 -29.60
CA SER A 41 7.21 49.37 -28.28
C SER A 41 6.34 50.03 -27.20
N LYS A 42 5.67 51.15 -27.52
CA LYS A 42 4.73 51.83 -26.60
C LYS A 42 3.42 51.04 -26.39
N ARG A 43 3.15 50.06 -27.24
CA ARG A 43 2.01 49.14 -27.13
C ARG A 43 2.35 47.84 -26.42
N LEU A 44 3.63 47.60 -26.09
CA LEU A 44 3.99 46.48 -25.25
C LEU A 44 3.34 46.69 -23.87
N PRO A 45 2.63 45.68 -23.34
CA PRO A 45 2.08 45.78 -21.99
C PRO A 45 3.20 46.05 -21.00
N ASP A 46 2.91 46.86 -19.97
CA ASP A 46 3.87 47.15 -18.89
C ASP A 46 4.51 45.83 -18.44
N MET A 47 5.82 45.74 -18.66
CA MET A 47 6.59 44.60 -18.18
C MET A 47 6.46 44.59 -16.65
N ILE A 48 6.17 43.42 -16.08
CA ILE A 48 6.08 43.22 -14.63
C ILE A 48 7.32 43.86 -13.99
N SER A 49 7.11 44.77 -13.03
CA SER A 49 8.23 45.41 -12.33
C SER A 49 9.12 44.33 -11.70
N ARG A 50 10.41 44.62 -11.53
CA ARG A 50 11.33 43.67 -10.89
C ARG A 50 10.81 43.28 -9.50
N GLU A 51 10.26 44.24 -8.78
CA GLU A 51 9.66 44.09 -7.47
C GLU A 51 8.42 43.18 -7.52
N ASP A 52 7.55 43.32 -8.52
CA ASP A 52 6.39 42.45 -8.70
C ASP A 52 6.77 41.03 -9.10
N PHE A 53 7.83 40.86 -9.90
CA PHE A 53 8.36 39.54 -10.25
C PHE A 53 8.94 38.84 -9.02
N GLU A 54 9.80 39.52 -8.26
CA GLU A 54 10.38 38.99 -7.02
C GLU A 54 9.28 38.68 -5.99
N ARG A 55 8.26 39.53 -5.88
CA ARG A 55 7.08 39.28 -5.03
C ARG A 55 6.32 38.01 -5.46
N ARG A 56 6.02 37.87 -6.76
CA ARG A 56 5.31 36.68 -7.28
C ARG A 56 6.12 35.40 -7.13
N LEU A 57 7.44 35.48 -7.31
CA LEU A 57 8.34 34.35 -7.09
C LEU A 57 8.34 33.92 -5.62
N ALA A 58 8.49 34.86 -4.69
CA ALA A 58 8.43 34.59 -3.25
C ALA A 58 7.06 34.02 -2.82
N GLU A 59 5.96 34.49 -3.42
CA GLU A 59 4.63 33.95 -3.18
C GLU A 59 4.50 32.50 -3.68
N ALA A 60 5.00 32.21 -4.88
CA ALA A 60 5.00 30.86 -5.43
C ALA A 60 5.83 29.88 -4.58
N GLU A 61 7.03 30.29 -4.14
CA GLU A 61 7.88 29.50 -3.24
C GLU A 61 7.22 29.28 -1.87
N SER A 62 6.56 30.30 -1.33
CA SER A 62 5.80 30.20 -0.08
C SER A 62 4.66 29.19 -0.21
N ASN A 63 3.90 29.25 -1.30
CA ASN A 63 2.80 28.34 -1.57
C ASN A 63 3.27 26.90 -1.78
N PHE A 64 4.39 26.71 -2.50
CA PHE A 64 5.01 25.39 -2.65
C PHE A 64 5.42 24.80 -1.31
N THR A 65 6.05 25.60 -0.45
CA THR A 65 6.47 25.17 0.89
C THR A 65 5.27 24.81 1.77
N LYS A 66 4.19 25.59 1.71
CA LYS A 66 2.94 25.30 2.43
C LYS A 66 2.29 24.00 1.94
N ALA A 67 2.17 23.83 0.62
CA ALA A 67 1.61 22.62 0.02
C ALA A 67 2.41 21.37 0.40
N ARG A 68 3.74 21.45 0.36
CA ARG A 68 4.63 20.38 0.81
C ARG A 68 4.43 20.04 2.28
N LYS A 69 4.41 21.04 3.17
CA LYS A 69 4.16 20.81 4.61
C LYS A 69 2.79 20.19 4.87
N GLN A 70 1.77 20.53 4.08
CA GLN A 70 0.45 19.92 4.18
C GLN A 70 0.48 18.46 3.72
N ALA A 71 1.16 18.15 2.61
CA ALA A 71 1.34 16.79 2.14
C ALA A 71 2.12 15.92 3.14
N GLU A 72 3.18 16.46 3.75
CA GLU A 72 3.95 15.79 4.81
C GLU A 72 3.07 15.46 6.03
N LYS A 73 2.29 16.44 6.52
CA LYS A 73 1.33 16.21 7.61
C LYS A 73 0.28 15.15 7.28
N GLN A 74 -0.21 15.15 6.04
CA GLN A 74 -1.18 14.14 5.60
C GLN A 74 -0.54 12.75 5.58
N ALA A 75 0.69 12.63 5.06
CA ALA A 75 1.44 11.39 5.06
C ALA A 75 1.71 10.87 6.49
N GLU A 76 2.01 11.76 7.44
CA GLU A 76 2.16 11.39 8.86
C GLU A 76 0.86 10.84 9.46
N VAL A 77 -0.28 11.48 9.18
CA VAL A 77 -1.59 11.02 9.65
C VAL A 77 -1.94 9.66 9.07
N ASP A 78 -1.65 9.43 7.79
CA ASP A 78 -1.94 8.16 7.14
C ASP A 78 -0.99 7.05 7.64
N ALA A 79 0.30 7.35 7.81
CA ALA A 79 1.25 6.44 8.45
C ALA A 79 0.84 6.06 9.89
N PHE A 80 0.27 6.99 10.65
CA PHE A 80 -0.27 6.70 11.99
C PHE A 80 -1.48 5.76 11.95
N LYS A 81 -2.41 5.96 11.01
CA LYS A 81 -3.56 5.06 10.82
C LYS A 81 -3.09 3.66 10.42
N ASP A 82 -2.14 3.59 9.50
CA ASP A 82 -1.54 2.35 9.03
C ASP A 82 -0.86 1.60 10.17
N SER A 83 -0.06 2.30 10.99
CA SER A 83 0.57 1.74 12.20
C SER A 83 -0.46 1.17 13.18
N LYS A 84 -1.56 1.88 13.42
CA LYS A 84 -2.64 1.40 14.29
C LYS A 84 -3.30 0.13 13.74
N LEU A 85 -3.49 0.06 12.42
CA LEU A 85 -4.09 -1.10 11.78
C LEU A 85 -3.14 -2.32 11.81
N LEU A 86 -1.84 -2.12 11.59
CA LEU A 86 -0.84 -3.19 11.76
C LEU A 86 -0.86 -3.74 13.18
N ALA A 87 -0.88 -2.88 14.20
CA ALA A 87 -0.97 -3.33 15.59
C ALA A 87 -2.25 -4.14 15.87
N HIS A 88 -3.35 -3.83 15.19
CA HIS A 88 -4.57 -4.64 15.28
C HIS A 88 -4.40 -6.01 14.62
N LEU A 89 -3.77 -6.07 13.44
CA LEU A 89 -3.46 -7.33 12.77
C LEU A 89 -2.47 -8.19 13.56
N GLU A 90 -1.49 -7.59 14.25
CA GLU A 90 -0.56 -8.30 15.13
C GLU A 90 -1.29 -8.93 16.31
N LYS A 91 -2.18 -8.18 16.97
CA LYS A 91 -3.03 -8.74 18.04
C LYS A 91 -3.95 -9.85 17.54
N ALA A 92 -4.52 -9.70 16.34
CA ALA A 92 -5.31 -10.76 15.72
C ALA A 92 -4.45 -12.01 15.45
N CYS A 93 -3.21 -11.83 14.99
CA CYS A 93 -2.26 -12.93 14.83
C CYS A 93 -2.03 -13.66 16.16
N GLU A 94 -1.82 -12.94 17.26
CA GLU A 94 -1.69 -13.54 18.60
C GLU A 94 -2.94 -14.33 19.00
N GLN A 95 -4.13 -13.74 18.84
CA GLN A 95 -5.41 -14.38 19.18
C GLN A 95 -5.63 -15.68 18.40
N TYR A 96 -5.28 -15.68 17.11
CA TYR A 96 -5.39 -16.85 16.26
C TYR A 96 -4.13 -17.71 16.26
N GLU A 97 -3.15 -17.44 17.14
CA GLU A 97 -1.88 -18.14 17.28
C GLU A 97 -1.11 -18.27 15.94
N ILE A 98 -1.18 -17.23 15.10
CA ILE A 98 -0.48 -17.10 13.83
C ILE A 98 0.78 -16.28 14.07
N THR A 99 1.92 -16.71 13.51
CA THR A 99 3.11 -15.84 13.47
C THR A 99 2.85 -14.70 12.48
N PRO A 100 3.00 -13.42 12.89
CA PRO A 100 2.71 -12.27 12.02
C PRO A 100 3.39 -12.40 10.64
N PRO A 101 2.64 -12.57 9.54
CA PRO A 101 3.21 -12.90 8.23
C PRO A 101 3.69 -11.67 7.44
N PHE A 102 3.60 -10.48 8.03
CA PHE A 102 3.73 -9.19 7.32
C PHE A 102 4.92 -8.34 7.80
N ALA A 103 5.93 -8.95 8.43
CA ALA A 103 7.16 -8.25 8.83
C ALA A 103 7.90 -7.56 7.67
N ASN A 104 7.75 -8.09 6.44
CA ASN A 104 8.34 -7.53 5.22
C ASN A 104 7.30 -6.89 4.28
N ALA A 105 6.09 -6.61 4.77
CA ALA A 105 5.04 -6.03 3.93
C ALA A 105 5.39 -4.57 3.56
N SER A 106 5.34 -4.26 2.26
CA SER A 106 5.56 -2.90 1.72
C SER A 106 4.38 -1.97 1.90
N SER A 107 3.18 -2.52 2.17
CA SER A 107 1.95 -1.75 2.33
C SER A 107 0.97 -2.44 3.27
N ILE A 108 -0.01 -1.68 3.78
CA ILE A 108 -1.13 -2.22 4.54
C ILE A 108 -1.92 -3.25 3.74
N LYS A 109 -2.09 -3.04 2.43
CA LYS A 109 -2.78 -4.00 1.57
C LYS A 109 -2.07 -5.35 1.60
N ASP A 110 -0.75 -5.36 1.44
CA ASP A 110 0.05 -6.58 1.47
C ASP A 110 -0.03 -7.26 2.83
N ALA A 111 -0.02 -6.48 3.91
CA ALA A 111 -0.16 -7.02 5.26
C ALA A 111 -1.51 -7.72 5.47
N LYS A 112 -2.61 -7.14 4.99
CA LYS A 112 -3.95 -7.73 5.04
C LYS A 112 -4.03 -9.03 4.21
N LEU A 113 -3.48 -9.02 3.00
CA LEU A 113 -3.44 -10.21 2.14
C LEU A 113 -2.64 -11.34 2.78
N ALA A 114 -1.45 -11.03 3.30
CA ALA A 114 -0.61 -11.99 4.01
C ALA A 114 -1.32 -12.58 5.25
N PHE A 115 -2.06 -11.76 5.99
CA PHE A 115 -2.87 -12.22 7.12
C PHE A 115 -3.97 -13.19 6.68
N LEU A 116 -4.74 -12.84 5.63
CA LEU A 116 -5.81 -13.70 5.09
C LEU A 116 -5.26 -15.06 4.61
N ASP A 117 -4.13 -15.06 3.91
CA ASP A 117 -3.47 -16.28 3.47
C ASP A 117 -2.95 -17.13 4.63
N ALA A 118 -2.40 -16.50 5.67
CA ALA A 118 -1.97 -17.20 6.88
C ALA A 118 -3.15 -17.86 7.61
N MET A 119 -4.28 -17.16 7.76
CA MET A 119 -5.52 -17.70 8.33
C MET A 119 -6.03 -18.90 7.53
N LYS A 120 -6.10 -18.76 6.21
CA LYS A 120 -6.53 -19.82 5.30
C LYS A 120 -5.67 -21.07 5.46
N LYS A 121 -4.35 -20.90 5.49
CA LYS A 121 -3.38 -22.00 5.65
C LYS A 121 -3.50 -22.65 7.03
N LYS A 122 -3.56 -21.86 8.10
CA LYS A 122 -3.62 -22.37 9.48
C LYS A 122 -4.87 -23.20 9.72
N TYR A 123 -6.03 -22.71 9.30
CA TYR A 123 -7.31 -23.38 9.54
C TYR A 123 -7.75 -24.30 8.40
N SER A 124 -6.93 -24.46 7.35
CA SER A 124 -7.23 -25.28 6.17
C SER A 124 -8.58 -24.95 5.53
N ILE A 125 -8.91 -23.66 5.48
CA ILE A 125 -10.19 -23.17 4.94
C ILE A 125 -10.06 -22.96 3.43
N LYS A 126 -11.07 -23.34 2.66
CA LYS A 126 -11.16 -23.00 1.23
C LYS A 126 -11.77 -21.61 1.05
N PHE A 127 -11.09 -20.58 1.56
CA PHE A 127 -11.46 -19.18 1.37
C PHE A 127 -10.79 -18.64 0.11
N ARG A 128 -11.55 -17.92 -0.73
CA ARG A 128 -11.02 -17.18 -1.87
C ARG A 128 -10.88 -15.72 -1.45
N VAL A 129 -9.66 -15.19 -1.54
CA VAL A 129 -9.39 -13.79 -1.28
C VAL A 129 -9.62 -13.03 -2.59
N ASP A 130 -10.44 -11.98 -2.54
CA ASP A 130 -10.57 -11.00 -3.61
C ASP A 130 -9.66 -9.81 -3.28
N GLU A 131 -8.51 -9.74 -3.95
CA GLU A 131 -7.51 -8.68 -3.75
C GLU A 131 -7.96 -7.30 -4.22
N SER A 132 -9.01 -7.24 -5.05
CA SER A 132 -9.60 -5.99 -5.55
C SER A 132 -10.77 -5.50 -4.71
N GLY A 133 -11.34 -6.40 -3.90
CA GLY A 133 -12.46 -6.11 -3.01
C GLY A 133 -12.05 -5.50 -1.68
N ASP A 134 -13.04 -5.40 -0.79
CA ASP A 134 -12.82 -4.92 0.58
C ASP A 134 -12.12 -6.01 1.41
N LEU A 135 -10.84 -5.79 1.71
CA LEU A 135 -10.04 -6.70 2.52
C LEU A 135 -10.43 -6.68 4.00
N ASP A 136 -10.95 -5.55 4.53
CA ASP A 136 -11.35 -5.46 5.94
C ASP A 136 -12.57 -6.34 6.20
N SER A 137 -13.60 -6.23 5.35
CA SER A 137 -14.76 -7.12 5.40
C SER A 137 -14.38 -8.61 5.24
N GLN A 138 -13.41 -8.92 4.37
CA GLN A 138 -12.92 -10.29 4.22
C GLN A 138 -12.19 -10.81 5.47
N ILE A 139 -11.42 -9.96 6.15
CA ILE A 139 -10.76 -10.28 7.43
C ILE A 139 -11.78 -10.54 8.53
N GLU A 140 -12.82 -9.73 8.62
CA GLU A 140 -13.92 -9.94 9.58
C GLU A 140 -14.65 -11.26 9.30
N ASN A 141 -14.98 -11.53 8.03
CA ASN A 141 -15.67 -12.75 7.64
C ASN A 141 -14.87 -14.03 7.95
N ILE A 142 -13.56 -14.06 7.62
CA ILE A 142 -12.74 -15.24 7.93
C ILE A 142 -12.54 -15.40 9.43
N SER A 143 -12.42 -14.30 10.16
CA SER A 143 -12.31 -14.28 11.62
C SER A 143 -13.55 -14.87 12.28
N LEU A 144 -14.75 -14.44 11.85
CA LEU A 144 -16.03 -14.97 12.31
C LEU A 144 -16.14 -16.48 12.03
N LEU A 145 -15.83 -16.89 10.79
CA LEU A 145 -15.86 -18.31 10.41
C LEU A 145 -14.93 -19.16 11.30
N VAL A 146 -13.72 -18.68 11.59
CA VAL A 146 -12.78 -19.37 12.47
C VAL A 146 -13.32 -19.50 13.90
N GLN A 147 -13.97 -18.46 14.42
CA GLN A 147 -14.60 -18.50 15.74
C GLN A 147 -15.74 -19.52 15.81
N GLU A 148 -16.62 -19.55 14.80
CA GLU A 148 -17.72 -20.51 14.70
C GLU A 148 -17.21 -21.96 14.60
N LEU A 149 -16.21 -22.21 13.75
CA LEU A 149 -15.59 -23.54 13.62
C LEU A 149 -14.94 -23.99 14.93
N THR A 150 -14.32 -23.05 15.67
CA THR A 150 -13.71 -23.33 16.97
C THR A 150 -14.78 -23.69 18.00
N ALA A 151 -15.88 -22.93 18.07
CA ALA A 151 -17.01 -23.21 18.95
C ALA A 151 -17.65 -24.58 18.63
N TYR A 152 -17.86 -24.86 17.33
CA TYR A 152 -18.40 -26.15 16.89
C TYR A 152 -17.50 -27.32 17.31
N LYS A 153 -16.18 -27.20 17.15
CA LYS A 153 -15.21 -28.22 17.58
C LYS A 153 -15.29 -28.46 19.09
N GLN A 154 -15.40 -27.41 19.89
CA GLN A 154 -15.55 -27.54 21.36
C GLN A 154 -16.86 -28.24 21.74
N MET A 155 -17.97 -27.92 21.06
CA MET A 155 -19.26 -28.57 21.26
C MET A 155 -19.18 -30.07 20.92
N VAL A 156 -18.62 -30.44 19.77
CA VAL A 156 -18.46 -31.84 19.36
C VAL A 156 -17.58 -32.61 20.34
N ASN A 157 -16.47 -32.03 20.78
CA ASN A 157 -15.61 -32.65 21.80
C ASN A 157 -16.35 -32.89 23.12
N SER A 158 -17.16 -31.93 23.55
CA SER A 158 -17.97 -32.04 24.76
C SER A 158 -19.02 -33.15 24.63
N ARG A 159 -19.71 -33.21 23.48
CA ARG A 159 -20.65 -34.28 23.15
C ARG A 159 -19.97 -35.65 23.17
N ASN A 160 -18.81 -35.79 22.53
CA ASN A 160 -18.07 -37.06 22.47
C ASN A 160 -17.63 -37.52 23.87
N ARG A 161 -17.17 -36.61 24.73
CA ARG A 161 -16.87 -36.91 26.13
C ARG A 161 -18.11 -37.39 26.89
N TYR A 162 -19.27 -36.76 26.66
CA TYR A 162 -20.52 -37.15 27.29
C TYR A 162 -21.02 -38.53 26.81
N VAL A 163 -20.98 -38.79 25.50
CA VAL A 163 -21.30 -40.09 24.91
C VAL A 163 -20.38 -41.18 25.47
N GLY A 164 -19.07 -40.93 25.57
CA GLY A 164 -18.12 -41.85 26.19
C GLY A 164 -18.47 -42.17 27.65
N LYS A 165 -18.89 -41.18 28.44
CA LYS A 165 -19.38 -41.41 29.82
C LYS A 165 -20.63 -42.26 29.86
N ILE A 166 -21.57 -42.08 28.93
CA ILE A 166 -22.78 -42.91 28.84
C ILE A 166 -22.40 -44.34 28.51
N ILE A 167 -21.60 -44.57 27.46
CA ILE A 167 -21.17 -45.91 27.03
C ILE A 167 -20.47 -46.64 28.19
N ASN A 168 -19.50 -46.00 28.85
CA ASN A 168 -18.80 -46.59 29.99
C ASN A 168 -19.72 -46.90 31.18
N ASN A 169 -20.78 -46.12 31.37
CA ASN A 169 -21.77 -46.36 32.42
C ASN A 169 -22.88 -47.35 32.04
N THR A 170 -22.96 -47.75 30.78
CA THR A 170 -23.99 -48.67 30.33
C THR A 170 -23.69 -50.07 30.88
N LYS A 171 -24.69 -50.74 31.45
CA LYS A 171 -24.53 -52.05 32.11
C LYS A 171 -23.82 -53.08 31.21
N ALA A 172 -24.07 -53.07 29.90
CA ALA A 172 -23.43 -53.95 28.94
C ALA A 172 -21.89 -53.80 28.89
N GLN A 173 -21.37 -52.56 28.95
CA GLN A 173 -19.92 -52.31 28.99
C GLN A 173 -19.32 -52.78 30.32
N ARG A 174 -19.99 -52.50 31.45
CA ARG A 174 -19.55 -52.97 32.79
C ARG A 174 -19.53 -54.49 32.91
N HIS A 175 -20.49 -55.18 32.29
CA HIS A 175 -20.50 -56.64 32.23
C HIS A 175 -19.39 -57.19 31.33
N LYS A 176 -19.12 -56.54 30.19
CA LYS A 176 -17.99 -56.88 29.33
C LYS A 176 -16.65 -56.78 30.06
N GLU A 177 -16.42 -55.71 30.84
CA GLU A 177 -15.22 -55.55 31.66
C GLU A 177 -15.10 -56.60 32.78
N ARG A 178 -16.23 -57.05 33.36
CA ARG A 178 -16.25 -58.13 34.36
C ARG A 178 -16.04 -59.53 33.79
N LEU A 179 -16.34 -59.73 32.51
CA LEU A 179 -16.21 -61.01 31.80
C LEU A 179 -14.83 -61.22 31.17
N ILE A 180 -13.99 -60.18 31.08
CA ILE A 180 -12.58 -60.33 30.75
C ILE A 180 -11.88 -60.83 32.03
N PRO A 181 -11.41 -62.10 32.09
CA PRO A 181 -10.66 -62.56 33.25
C PRO A 181 -9.41 -61.70 33.37
N ARG A 182 -9.18 -61.13 34.56
CA ARG A 182 -7.82 -60.67 34.91
C ARG A 182 -6.95 -61.91 34.82
N GLU A 183 -6.14 -62.03 33.77
CA GLU A 183 -5.07 -63.02 33.75
C GLU A 183 -4.28 -62.84 35.04
N VAL A 184 -4.33 -63.89 35.85
CA VAL A 184 -3.58 -64.00 37.08
C VAL A 184 -2.11 -64.04 36.65
N VAL A 185 -1.43 -62.91 36.80
CA VAL A 185 0.03 -62.87 36.72
C VAL A 185 0.53 -63.62 37.96
N HIS A 186 0.81 -64.91 37.79
CA HIS A 186 1.67 -65.65 38.70
C HIS A 186 3.11 -65.47 38.24
N GLY A 187 3.84 -64.63 38.99
CA GLY A 187 5.30 -64.55 39.02
C GLY A 187 5.72 -64.35 40.47
#